data_AF-A0AAF0TSZ9-F1
#
_entry.id   AF-A0AAF0TSZ9-F1
#
_cell.length_a   1.000
_cell.length_b   1.000
_cell.length_c   1.000
_cell.angle_alpha   90.00
_cell.angle_beta   90.00
_cell.angle_gamma   90.00
#
_symmetry.space_group_name_H-M   'P 1'
#
loop_
_entity.id
_entity.type
_entity.pdbx_description
1 polymer ?
#
loop_
_entity_poly.entity_id
_entity_poly.type
_entity_poly.pdbx_seq_one_letter_code
_entity_poly.pdbx_strand_id
1 'polypeptide(L)'
;MSLYRQLLRKTPAAQTLKPILRSISTAADSTSTAVQSHHNDHQRNHEFRPPSDYLNSWTAPKDPKEAEAKLARLRREYAKKVKEVRKEYIQEMELQRIEKMRKDEAKKEAQRIANEERKVAKAAEKKAKAKEREAAEEEFRKTLMIIAISEESMQVLEVLVSWFRMTTNTLKASHISLLPYGPPNHCWDNPPSALVCTATAFIVPAFYSLTCPLWHGPVCAPEADKLPRQKSELSPHLIQLKERQEKLEYWRMREKNFSKKKKEKNDLLQRQSSMWIDEKELEKKTLEAIVDTVHL
;
A
#
# COMPACT_ATOMS: atom_id res chain seq x y z
N MET A 1 55.84 15.48 38.95
CA MET A 1 54.95 16.36 38.17
C MET A 1 53.51 15.86 38.35
N SER A 2 52.89 16.02 39.52
CA SER A 2 52.13 17.21 39.97
C SER A 2 51.13 17.72 38.92
N LEU A 3 49.82 17.56 39.21
CA LEU A 3 48.75 18.58 39.25
C LEU A 3 47.38 17.94 38.90
N TYR A 4 46.56 17.61 39.91
CA TYR A 4 45.47 18.44 40.43
C TYR A 4 44.24 18.57 39.49
N ARG A 5 43.13 17.94 39.87
CA ARG A 5 41.80 18.58 39.87
C ARG A 5 40.82 17.85 40.79
N GLN A 6 40.82 18.33 42.04
CA GLN A 6 39.63 18.37 42.87
C GLN A 6 38.54 19.17 42.14
N LEU A 7 37.33 18.65 42.04
CA LEU A 7 36.12 19.47 41.96
C LEU A 7 35.01 18.84 42.80
N LEU A 8 34.82 19.48 43.95
CA LEU A 8 33.63 19.74 44.76
C LEU A 8 32.40 18.82 44.62
N ARG A 9 32.08 18.21 45.77
CA ARG A 9 30.70 17.99 46.23
C ARG A 9 29.90 19.30 46.15
N LYS A 10 28.69 19.25 45.59
CA LYS A 10 27.57 20.09 46.01
C LYS A 10 26.37 19.18 46.30
N THR A 11 25.80 19.35 47.47
CA THR A 11 24.63 18.67 48.01
C THR A 11 23.34 19.16 47.32
N PRO A 12 22.30 18.31 47.20
CA PRO A 12 20.99 18.72 46.72
C PRO A 12 20.22 19.39 47.86
N ALA A 13 19.87 20.67 47.69
CA ALA A 13 18.86 21.30 48.53
C ALA A 13 17.47 20.97 47.96
N ALA A 14 16.60 20.48 48.86
CA ALA A 14 15.22 20.12 48.62
C ALA A 14 14.35 21.30 48.14
N GLN A 15 13.09 20.97 47.81
CA GLN A 15 11.90 21.83 47.61
C GLN A 15 11.56 22.03 46.11
N THR A 16 10.38 21.74 45.55
CA THR A 16 9.07 21.31 46.07
C THR A 16 8.26 20.74 44.90
N LEU A 17 7.46 19.70 45.16
CA LEU A 17 6.46 19.14 44.24
C LEU A 17 5.36 20.16 43.90
N LYS A 18 4.99 20.31 42.62
CA LYS A 18 3.61 20.59 42.20
C LYS A 18 3.29 19.83 40.90
N PRO A 19 2.20 19.04 40.86
CA PRO A 19 1.74 18.35 39.67
C PRO A 19 0.86 19.29 38.83
N ILE A 20 1.15 19.39 37.54
CA ILE A 20 0.21 20.03 36.60
C ILE A 20 -0.74 18.94 36.10
N LEU A 21 -2.00 19.07 36.52
CA LEU A 21 -3.15 18.28 36.13
C LEU A 21 -3.28 18.25 34.61
N ARG A 22 -3.13 17.08 34.00
CA ARG A 22 -3.48 16.85 32.60
C ARG A 22 -4.92 16.36 32.56
N SER A 23 -5.82 17.28 32.24
CA SER A 23 -7.24 17.03 32.02
C SER A 23 -7.43 16.00 30.91
N ILE A 24 -8.21 14.97 31.23
CA ILE A 24 -8.72 13.97 30.32
C ILE A 24 -9.78 14.66 29.45
N SER A 25 -9.68 14.53 28.13
CA SER A 25 -10.82 14.71 27.23
C SER A 25 -10.84 13.55 26.27
N THR A 26 -11.81 12.68 26.55
CA THR A 26 -12.32 11.59 25.75
C THR A 26 -13.06 12.15 24.53
N ALA A 27 -12.67 11.71 23.34
CA ALA A 27 -13.60 11.51 22.24
C ALA A 27 -13.18 10.22 21.53
N ALA A 28 -14.08 9.25 21.58
CA ALA A 28 -13.95 7.95 20.97
C ALA A 28 -14.00 8.08 19.45
N ASP A 29 -13.09 7.41 18.76
CA ASP A 29 -13.47 6.58 17.63
C ASP A 29 -12.45 5.44 17.45
N SER A 30 -13.01 4.24 17.45
CA SER A 30 -12.33 2.98 17.62
C SER A 30 -11.81 2.46 16.29
N THR A 31 -10.49 2.32 16.13
CA THR A 31 -9.87 1.19 15.40
C THR A 31 -8.46 0.99 15.95
N SER A 32 -8.35 0.14 16.95
CA SER A 32 -7.10 -0.26 17.58
C SER A 32 -6.23 -1.05 16.59
N THR A 33 -5.33 -0.35 15.89
CA THR A 33 -4.06 -0.96 15.48
C THR A 33 -3.02 -0.39 16.42
N ALA A 34 -2.68 -1.13 17.46
CA ALA A 34 -1.68 -0.72 18.45
C ALA A 34 -0.33 -0.54 17.74
N VAL A 35 -0.01 0.71 17.40
CA VAL A 35 1.34 1.12 17.01
C VAL A 35 2.20 0.89 18.25
N GLN A 36 3.02 -0.18 18.23
CA GLN A 36 3.97 -0.43 19.30
C GLN A 36 4.89 0.78 19.43
N SER A 37 4.64 1.60 20.45
CA SER A 37 5.49 2.73 20.78
C SER A 37 6.85 2.19 21.19
N HIS A 38 7.90 2.60 20.47
CA HIS A 38 9.31 2.39 20.82
C HIS A 38 9.74 3.19 22.06
N HIS A 39 8.81 3.60 22.92
CA HIS A 39 9.13 4.16 24.21
C HIS A 39 9.62 3.04 25.11
N ASN A 40 10.94 2.88 25.15
CA ASN A 40 11.61 2.08 26.15
C ASN A 40 11.19 2.56 27.53
N ASP A 41 10.33 1.79 28.18
CA ASP A 41 9.86 2.02 29.53
C ASP A 41 10.91 1.54 30.54
N HIS A 42 12.14 2.06 30.41
CA HIS A 42 13.25 1.70 31.27
C HIS A 42 12.97 2.09 32.73
N GLN A 43 12.07 3.05 32.96
CA GLN A 43 11.76 3.51 34.32
C GLN A 43 10.89 2.53 35.12
N ARG A 44 10.10 1.66 34.47
CA ARG A 44 9.21 0.74 35.20
C ARG A 44 9.89 -0.50 35.79
N ASN A 45 11.04 -0.92 35.24
CA ASN A 45 11.71 -2.16 35.65
C ASN A 45 12.95 -1.93 36.53
N HIS A 46 13.29 -0.68 36.86
CA HIS A 46 14.38 -0.38 37.76
C HIS A 46 13.84 -0.10 39.17
N GLU A 47 13.69 -1.15 39.97
CA GLU A 47 13.49 -0.99 41.41
C GLU A 47 14.78 -0.45 42.03
N PHE A 48 14.72 0.76 42.56
CA PHE A 48 15.84 1.31 43.31
C PHE A 48 16.00 0.52 44.60
N ARG A 49 17.22 0.01 44.83
CA ARG A 49 17.54 -0.64 46.10
C ARG A 49 17.36 0.37 47.25
N PRO A 50 16.86 -0.07 48.42
CA PRO A 50 16.73 0.80 49.57
C PRO A 50 18.09 1.40 49.97
N PRO A 51 18.12 2.62 50.55
CA PRO A 51 19.34 3.22 51.09
C PRO A 51 20.08 2.23 52.00
N SER A 52 21.40 2.14 51.87
CA SER A 52 22.19 1.19 52.65
C SER A 52 22.59 1.80 54.01
N ASP A 53 22.17 1.15 55.11
CA ASP A 53 22.52 1.57 56.48
C ASP A 53 23.98 1.30 56.85
N TYR A 54 24.74 0.67 55.96
CA TYR A 54 26.10 0.20 56.21
C TYR A 54 27.04 1.32 56.65
N LEU A 55 26.98 2.49 55.99
CA LEU A 55 27.85 3.63 56.30
C LEU A 55 27.63 4.21 57.70
N ASN A 56 26.44 4.01 58.29
CA ASN A 56 26.07 4.59 59.59
C ASN A 56 26.34 3.64 60.77
N SER A 57 26.54 2.34 60.49
CA SER A 57 26.76 1.29 61.49
C SER A 57 28.23 1.09 61.90
N TRP A 58 29.18 1.82 61.31
CA TRP A 58 30.60 1.59 61.55
C TRP A 58 31.07 2.20 62.88
N THR A 59 31.44 1.35 63.83
CA THR A 59 32.11 1.74 65.08
C THR A 59 33.57 1.35 65.03
N ALA A 60 34.46 2.33 65.27
CA ALA A 60 35.90 2.10 65.28
C ALA A 60 36.28 1.16 66.45
N PRO A 61 36.89 -0.02 66.19
CA PRO A 61 37.36 -0.91 67.24
C PRO A 61 38.48 -0.25 68.05
N LYS A 62 38.46 -0.41 69.39
CA LYS A 62 39.46 0.21 70.30
C LYS A 62 40.79 -0.53 70.30
N ASP A 63 40.77 -1.86 70.14
CA ASP A 63 41.97 -2.69 70.18
C ASP A 63 42.50 -3.05 68.77
N PRO A 64 43.83 -3.01 68.54
CA PRO A 64 44.41 -3.21 67.21
C PRO A 64 44.19 -4.64 66.67
N LYS A 65 44.25 -5.65 67.53
CA LYS A 65 44.05 -7.06 67.16
C LYS A 65 42.58 -7.34 66.76
N GLU A 66 41.63 -6.69 67.41
CA GLU A 66 40.21 -6.79 67.05
C GLU A 66 39.90 -6.12 65.73
N ALA A 67 40.56 -4.98 65.45
CA ALA A 67 40.43 -4.28 64.18
C ALA A 67 40.88 -5.16 63.01
N GLU A 68 42.01 -5.86 63.16
CA GLU A 68 42.51 -6.79 62.15
C GLU A 68 41.54 -7.97 61.92
N ALA A 69 41.04 -8.59 62.99
CA ALA A 69 40.07 -9.68 62.88
C ALA A 69 38.77 -9.24 62.18
N LYS A 70 38.23 -8.06 62.52
CA LYS A 70 37.07 -7.46 61.85
C LYS A 70 37.35 -7.18 60.37
N LEU A 71 38.53 -6.64 60.03
CA LEU A 71 38.93 -6.38 58.65
C LEU A 71 39.08 -7.68 57.84
N ALA A 72 39.70 -8.71 58.42
CA ALA A 72 39.83 -10.01 57.78
C ALA A 72 38.46 -10.65 57.50
N ARG A 73 37.52 -10.56 58.45
CA ARG A 73 36.12 -11.00 58.26
C ARG A 73 35.45 -10.24 57.12
N LEU A 74 35.55 -8.90 57.11
CA LEU A 74 34.97 -8.06 56.06
C LEU A 74 35.53 -8.39 54.67
N ARG A 75 36.85 -8.57 54.54
CA ARG A 75 37.48 -8.97 53.28
C ARG A 75 36.92 -10.29 52.75
N ARG A 76 36.71 -11.28 53.64
CA ARG A 76 36.12 -12.58 53.28
C ARG A 76 34.65 -12.46 52.90
N GLU A 77 33.85 -11.76 53.70
CA GLU A 77 32.43 -11.55 53.46
C GLU A 77 32.18 -10.77 52.16
N TYR A 78 32.96 -9.70 51.93
CA TYR A 78 32.89 -8.93 50.69
C TYR A 78 33.27 -9.78 49.48
N ALA A 79 34.35 -10.55 49.57
CA ALA A 79 34.75 -11.45 48.49
C ALA A 79 33.66 -12.50 48.20
N LYS A 80 32.97 -13.03 49.22
CA LYS A 80 31.83 -13.94 49.04
C LYS A 80 30.66 -13.24 48.36
N LYS A 81 30.22 -12.08 48.86
CA LYS A 81 29.11 -11.29 48.29
C LYS A 81 29.36 -10.92 46.82
N VAL A 82 30.56 -10.46 46.50
CA VAL A 82 30.92 -10.12 45.11
C VAL A 82 30.95 -11.36 44.21
N LYS A 83 31.38 -12.53 44.72
CA LYS A 83 31.30 -13.78 43.96
C LYS A 83 29.85 -14.21 43.70
N GLU A 84 28.95 -14.04 44.67
CA GLU A 84 27.51 -14.30 44.52
C GLU A 84 26.92 -13.43 43.41
N VAL A 85 27.11 -12.10 43.51
CA VAL A 85 26.61 -11.13 42.53
C VAL A 85 27.12 -11.42 41.12
N ARG A 86 28.39 -11.84 40.98
CA ARG A 86 28.93 -12.24 39.67
C ARG A 86 28.25 -13.47 39.10
N LYS A 87 27.92 -14.47 39.93
CA LYS A 87 27.19 -15.67 39.49
C LYS A 87 25.77 -15.33 39.05
N GLU A 88 25.06 -14.54 39.86
CA GLU A 88 23.70 -14.06 39.54
C GLU A 88 23.71 -13.29 38.21
N TYR A 89 24.65 -12.36 38.04
CA TYR A 89 24.77 -11.58 36.80
C TYR A 89 25.02 -12.46 35.57
N ILE A 90 25.91 -13.47 35.68
CA ILE A 90 26.15 -14.41 34.58
C ILE A 90 24.87 -15.15 34.18
N GLN A 91 24.12 -15.65 35.18
CA GLN A 91 22.87 -16.35 34.96
C GLN A 91 21.80 -15.43 34.33
N GLU A 92 21.66 -14.21 34.83
CA GLU A 92 20.73 -13.22 34.29
C GLU A 92 21.06 -12.92 32.81
N MET A 93 22.34 -12.70 32.49
CA MET A 93 22.78 -12.47 31.12
C MET A 93 22.57 -13.68 30.20
N GLU A 94 22.64 -14.90 30.72
CA GLU A 94 22.30 -16.12 29.99
C GLU A 94 20.80 -16.24 29.73
N LEU A 95 19.96 -15.96 30.74
CA LEU A 95 18.51 -15.95 30.60
C LEU A 95 18.05 -14.91 29.58
N GLN A 96 18.58 -13.70 29.62
CA GLN A 96 18.28 -12.66 28.64
C GLN A 96 18.66 -13.09 27.21
N ARG A 97 19.79 -13.79 27.04
CA ARG A 97 20.19 -14.33 25.74
C ARG A 97 19.22 -15.41 25.25
N ILE A 98 18.81 -16.33 26.12
CA ILE A 98 17.84 -17.39 25.79
C ILE A 98 16.49 -16.78 25.43
N GLU A 99 16.00 -15.81 26.19
CA GLU A 99 14.73 -15.13 25.91
C GLU A 99 14.77 -14.40 24.57
N LYS A 100 15.88 -13.72 24.26
CA LYS A 100 16.09 -13.08 22.97
C LYS A 100 16.04 -14.10 21.82
N MET A 101 16.74 -15.23 21.98
CA MET A 101 16.72 -16.32 20.98
C MET A 101 15.30 -16.84 20.74
N ARG A 102 14.53 -17.11 21.81
CA ARG A 102 13.13 -17.55 21.69
C ARG A 102 12.26 -16.53 20.96
N LYS A 103 12.43 -15.23 21.24
CA LYS A 103 11.70 -14.15 20.55
C LYS A 103 12.07 -14.09 19.07
N ASP A 104 13.34 -14.24 18.73
CA ASP A 104 13.82 -14.20 17.35
C ASP A 104 13.37 -15.44 16.56
N GLU A 105 13.38 -16.62 17.17
CA GLU A 105 12.82 -17.86 16.60
C GLU A 105 11.32 -17.73 16.33
N ALA A 106 10.53 -17.24 17.29
CA ALA A 106 9.10 -17.02 17.12
C ALA A 106 8.81 -16.01 16.00
N LYS A 107 9.58 -14.92 15.90
CA LYS A 107 9.45 -13.94 14.81
C LYS A 107 9.78 -14.56 13.46
N LYS A 108 10.85 -15.34 13.37
CA LYS A 108 11.27 -16.02 12.13
C LYS A 108 10.20 -17.02 11.68
N GLU A 109 9.62 -17.75 12.61
CA GLU A 109 8.55 -18.71 12.33
C GLU A 109 7.27 -18.02 11.86
N ALA A 110 6.82 -16.99 12.56
CA ALA A 110 5.66 -16.20 12.16
C ALA A 110 5.86 -15.58 10.76
N GLN A 111 7.07 -15.10 10.46
CA GLN A 111 7.39 -14.56 9.14
C GLN A 111 7.36 -15.64 8.04
N ARG A 112 7.79 -16.87 8.36
CA ARG A 112 7.72 -18.00 7.42
C ARG A 112 6.27 -18.33 7.08
N ILE A 113 5.43 -18.51 8.11
CA ILE A 113 4.01 -18.81 7.96
C ILE A 113 3.32 -17.72 7.12
N ALA A 114 3.50 -16.45 7.47
CA ALA A 114 2.90 -15.34 6.72
C ALA A 114 3.37 -15.29 5.23
N ASN A 115 4.63 -15.64 4.97
CA ASN A 115 5.13 -15.71 3.59
C ASN A 115 4.54 -16.89 2.81
N GLU A 116 4.35 -18.03 3.46
CA GLU A 116 3.70 -19.20 2.86
C GLU A 116 2.22 -18.93 2.57
N GLU A 117 1.48 -18.36 3.53
CA GLU A 117 0.11 -17.89 3.34
C GLU A 117 0.01 -16.91 2.17
N ARG A 118 0.94 -15.94 2.08
CA ARG A 118 0.99 -15.00 0.96
C ARG A 118 1.25 -15.69 -0.38
N LYS A 119 2.07 -16.75 -0.42
CA LYS A 119 2.31 -17.52 -1.64
C LYS A 119 1.06 -18.30 -2.05
N VAL A 120 0.38 -18.93 -1.10
CA VAL A 120 -0.87 -19.66 -1.34
C VAL A 120 -1.96 -18.71 -1.83
N ALA A 121 -2.14 -17.56 -1.16
CA ALA A 121 -3.09 -16.53 -1.57
C ALA A 121 -2.82 -16.04 -3.01
N LYS A 122 -1.56 -15.75 -3.35
CA LYS A 122 -1.17 -15.35 -4.71
C LYS A 122 -1.39 -16.45 -5.75
N ALA A 123 -1.21 -17.72 -5.38
CA ALA A 123 -1.48 -18.84 -6.27
C ALA A 123 -2.99 -19.01 -6.52
N ALA A 124 -3.80 -18.88 -5.47
CA ALA A 124 -5.26 -18.90 -5.58
C ALA A 124 -5.78 -17.72 -6.42
N GLU A 125 -5.26 -16.51 -6.21
CA GLU A 125 -5.59 -15.32 -7.01
C GLU A 125 -5.24 -15.52 -8.49
N LYS A 126 -4.04 -16.03 -8.80
CA LYS A 126 -3.65 -16.34 -10.18
C LYS A 126 -4.56 -17.40 -10.81
N LYS A 127 -4.96 -18.43 -10.06
CA LYS A 127 -5.88 -19.47 -10.54
C LYS A 127 -7.27 -18.90 -10.79
N ALA A 128 -7.78 -18.03 -9.90
CA ALA A 128 -9.04 -17.34 -10.10
C ALA A 128 -9.01 -16.46 -11.35
N LYS A 129 -7.94 -15.68 -11.52
CA LYS A 129 -7.73 -14.83 -12.71
C LYS A 129 -7.58 -15.64 -14.00
N ALA A 130 -7.00 -16.83 -13.94
CA ALA A 130 -6.93 -17.73 -15.11
C ALA A 130 -8.32 -18.23 -15.50
N LYS A 131 -9.16 -18.62 -14.53
CA LYS A 131 -10.56 -19.01 -14.78
C LYS A 131 -11.39 -17.86 -15.32
N GLU A 132 -11.18 -16.64 -14.83
CA GLU A 132 -11.85 -15.44 -15.35
C GLU A 132 -11.49 -15.19 -16.83
N ARG A 133 -10.22 -15.38 -17.20
CA ARG A 133 -9.78 -15.30 -18.60
C ARG A 133 -10.40 -16.37 -19.48
N GLU A 134 -10.48 -17.61 -18.99
CA GLU A 134 -11.13 -18.71 -19.70
C GLU A 134 -12.63 -18.43 -19.93
N ALA A 135 -13.33 -17.94 -18.90
CA ALA A 135 -14.73 -17.53 -19.02
C ALA A 135 -14.91 -16.39 -20.04
N ALA A 136 -14.02 -15.39 -20.02
CA ALA A 136 -14.05 -14.31 -21.00
C ALA A 136 -13.82 -14.81 -22.45
N GLU A 137 -12.95 -15.81 -22.64
CA GLU A 137 -12.77 -16.46 -23.94
C GLU A 137 -14.01 -17.23 -24.38
N GLU A 138 -14.71 -17.91 -23.47
CA GLU A 138 -15.98 -18.57 -23.78
C GLU A 138 -17.08 -17.58 -24.16
N GLU A 139 -17.20 -16.46 -23.44
CA GLU A 139 -18.13 -15.38 -23.79
C GLU A 139 -17.80 -14.78 -25.15
N PHE A 140 -16.51 -14.59 -25.46
CA PHE A 140 -16.06 -14.17 -26.77
C PHE A 140 -16.45 -15.16 -27.86
N ARG A 141 -16.25 -16.47 -27.64
CA ARG A 141 -16.67 -17.52 -28.60
C ARG A 141 -18.18 -17.53 -28.82
N LYS A 142 -18.98 -17.41 -27.75
CA LYS A 142 -20.45 -17.32 -27.86
C LYS A 142 -20.87 -16.10 -28.66
N THR A 143 -20.22 -14.95 -28.44
CA THR A 143 -20.49 -13.71 -29.18
C THR A 143 -20.19 -13.89 -30.67
N LEU A 144 -19.06 -14.52 -31.02
CA LEU A 144 -18.73 -14.81 -32.42
C LEU A 144 -19.75 -15.72 -33.09
N MET A 145 -20.22 -16.76 -32.39
CA MET A 145 -21.26 -17.65 -32.91
C MET A 145 -22.58 -16.90 -33.17
N ILE A 146 -22.98 -16.00 -32.28
CA ILE A 146 -24.19 -15.17 -32.45
C ILE A 146 -24.06 -14.26 -33.67
N ILE A 147 -22.89 -13.62 -33.87
CA ILE A 147 -22.66 -12.75 -35.03
C ILE A 147 -22.72 -13.55 -36.33
N ALA A 148 -22.07 -14.72 -36.40
CA ALA A 148 -22.12 -15.57 -37.59
C ALA A 148 -23.55 -16.02 -37.94
N ILE A 149 -24.36 -16.42 -36.95
CA ILE A 149 -25.77 -16.77 -37.17
C ILE A 149 -26.57 -15.56 -37.64
N SER A 150 -26.26 -14.35 -37.15
CA SER A 150 -26.91 -13.12 -37.61
C SER A 150 -26.56 -12.76 -39.07
N GLU A 151 -25.34 -13.07 -39.53
CA GLU A 151 -24.94 -12.89 -40.94
C GLU A 151 -25.63 -13.91 -41.85
N GLU A 152 -25.69 -15.18 -41.46
CA GLU A 152 -26.39 -16.21 -42.22
C GLU A 152 -27.89 -15.93 -42.31
N SER A 153 -28.50 -15.48 -41.21
CA SER A 153 -29.92 -15.08 -41.22
C SER A 153 -30.17 -13.80 -42.04
N MET A 154 -29.21 -12.87 -42.11
CA MET A 154 -29.28 -11.75 -43.05
C MET A 154 -29.22 -12.21 -44.52
N GLN A 155 -28.37 -13.19 -44.87
CA GLN A 155 -28.35 -13.75 -46.22
C GLN A 155 -29.66 -14.46 -46.57
N VAL A 156 -30.24 -15.21 -45.63
CA VAL A 156 -31.54 -15.88 -45.83
C VAL A 156 -32.66 -14.84 -45.99
N LEU A 157 -32.64 -13.75 -45.22
CA LEU A 157 -33.57 -12.63 -45.38
C LEU A 157 -33.42 -11.95 -46.75
N GLU A 158 -32.21 -11.75 -47.24
CA GLU A 158 -31.98 -11.18 -48.59
C GLU A 158 -32.56 -12.08 -49.69
N VAL A 159 -32.37 -13.41 -49.58
CA VAL A 159 -32.95 -14.37 -50.53
C VAL A 159 -34.49 -14.36 -50.47
N LEU A 160 -35.07 -14.32 -49.26
CA LEU A 160 -36.52 -14.23 -49.06
C LEU A 160 -37.11 -12.93 -49.61
N VAL A 161 -36.45 -11.79 -49.35
CA VAL A 161 -36.86 -10.48 -49.88
C VAL A 161 -36.75 -10.47 -51.41
N SER A 162 -35.70 -11.06 -51.98
CA SER A 162 -35.54 -11.21 -53.43
C SER A 162 -36.66 -12.09 -54.03
N TRP A 163 -36.98 -13.22 -53.41
CA TRP A 163 -38.07 -14.10 -53.84
C TRP A 163 -39.43 -13.39 -53.77
N PHE A 164 -39.72 -12.68 -52.67
CA PHE A 164 -40.95 -11.90 -52.51
C PHE A 164 -41.06 -10.75 -53.53
N ARG A 165 -39.94 -10.09 -53.86
CA ARG A 165 -39.88 -9.08 -54.93
C ARG A 165 -40.18 -9.70 -56.29
N MET A 166 -39.69 -10.90 -56.55
CA MET A 166 -39.95 -11.62 -57.81
C MET A 166 -41.43 -12.02 -57.92
N THR A 167 -42.05 -12.52 -56.85
CA THR A 167 -43.48 -12.90 -56.85
C THR A 167 -44.43 -11.70 -56.93
N THR A 168 -44.10 -10.57 -56.28
CA THR A 168 -44.89 -9.34 -56.41
C THR A 168 -44.76 -8.72 -57.80
N ASN A 169 -43.62 -8.86 -58.46
CA ASN A 169 -43.45 -8.44 -59.85
C ASN A 169 -44.19 -9.36 -60.84
N THR A 170 -44.29 -10.67 -60.59
CA THR A 170 -45.11 -11.57 -61.44
C THR A 170 -46.62 -11.35 -61.25
N LEU A 171 -47.08 -11.06 -60.04
CA LEU A 171 -48.48 -10.68 -59.77
C LEU A 171 -48.86 -9.34 -60.42
N LYS A 172 -47.93 -8.39 -60.51
CA LYS A 172 -48.11 -7.15 -61.29
C LYS A 172 -48.10 -7.40 -62.81
N ALA A 173 -47.36 -8.39 -63.29
CA ALA A 173 -47.35 -8.76 -64.71
C ALA A 173 -48.62 -9.53 -65.11
N SER A 174 -49.24 -10.27 -64.19
CA SER A 174 -50.54 -10.91 -64.37
C SER A 174 -51.71 -9.99 -64.03
N HIS A 175 -51.66 -8.72 -64.47
CA HIS A 175 -52.80 -7.82 -64.41
C HIS A 175 -53.92 -8.37 -65.33
N ILE A 176 -54.61 -9.38 -64.81
CA ILE A 176 -55.93 -9.81 -65.25
C ILE A 176 -56.80 -8.57 -65.13
N SER A 177 -57.20 -8.09 -66.30
CA SER A 177 -58.14 -7.02 -66.52
C SER A 177 -59.47 -7.34 -65.84
N LEU A 178 -59.62 -6.94 -64.58
CA LEU A 178 -60.92 -6.73 -63.96
C LEU A 178 -61.35 -5.29 -64.25
N LEU A 179 -62.43 -5.22 -65.03
CA LEU A 179 -63.13 -4.04 -65.52
C LEU A 179 -63.53 -3.07 -64.40
N PRO A 180 -63.65 -1.76 -64.72
CA PRO A 180 -64.20 -0.77 -63.81
C PRO A 180 -65.73 -0.85 -63.84
N TYR A 181 -66.37 -0.99 -62.70
CA TYR A 181 -67.79 -0.66 -62.54
C TYR A 181 -67.94 0.40 -61.45
N GLY A 182 -68.66 1.46 -61.80
CA GLY A 182 -68.85 2.68 -61.04
C GLY A 182 -69.77 2.56 -59.81
N PRO A 183 -70.03 3.71 -59.15
CA PRO A 183 -70.53 3.79 -57.79
C PRO A 183 -72.06 3.72 -57.70
N PRO A 184 -72.60 3.46 -56.51
CA PRO A 184 -73.68 4.33 -56.05
C PRO A 184 -73.62 4.72 -54.56
N ASN A 185 -74.42 5.74 -54.29
CA ASN A 185 -74.53 6.57 -53.09
C ASN A 185 -75.23 5.90 -51.89
N HIS A 186 -75.03 6.56 -50.73
CA HIS A 186 -75.85 6.59 -49.49
C HIS A 186 -75.75 5.37 -48.55
N CYS A 187 -75.84 5.47 -47.22
CA CYS A 187 -75.67 6.46 -46.13
C CYS A 187 -76.09 5.68 -44.83
N TRP A 188 -75.63 6.12 -43.65
CA TRP A 188 -75.98 5.62 -42.29
C TRP A 188 -75.38 4.24 -41.93
N ASP A 189 -74.75 3.95 -40.78
CA ASP A 189 -74.73 4.56 -39.45
C ASP A 189 -73.43 4.21 -38.67
N ASN A 190 -73.11 5.04 -37.69
CA ASN A 190 -71.97 5.02 -36.74
C ASN A 190 -72.32 4.14 -35.48
N PRO A 191 -71.55 4.13 -34.36
CA PRO A 191 -70.26 3.53 -33.94
C PRO A 191 -70.48 2.47 -32.78
N PRO A 192 -69.56 2.08 -31.84
CA PRO A 192 -68.25 2.65 -31.50
C PRO A 192 -67.10 1.73 -31.01
N SER A 193 -65.95 2.40 -30.80
CA SER A 193 -64.84 2.07 -29.89
C SER A 193 -63.89 0.96 -30.40
N ALA A 194 -62.58 1.04 -30.27
CA ALA A 194 -61.66 1.97 -29.64
C ALA A 194 -60.24 1.50 -30.02
N LEU A 195 -59.25 2.41 -30.00
CA LEU A 195 -57.82 2.13 -29.82
C LEU A 195 -57.20 1.26 -30.95
N VAL A 196 -56.29 1.73 -31.80
CA VAL A 196 -54.95 2.22 -31.44
C VAL A 196 -54.44 2.96 -32.68
N CYS A 197 -54.44 4.29 -32.62
CA CYS A 197 -53.64 5.13 -33.51
C CYS A 197 -52.47 5.66 -32.68
N THR A 198 -51.38 4.90 -32.63
CA THR A 198 -50.07 5.42 -32.24
C THR A 198 -48.98 4.69 -33.02
N ALA A 199 -48.07 5.49 -33.58
CA ALA A 199 -46.72 5.12 -34.02
C ALA A 199 -46.55 4.41 -35.38
N THR A 200 -46.84 5.12 -36.46
CA THR A 200 -46.09 4.97 -37.73
C THR A 200 -45.65 6.34 -38.24
N ALA A 201 -44.83 7.02 -37.44
CA ALA A 201 -44.16 8.25 -37.84
C ALA A 201 -42.82 8.40 -37.11
N PHE A 202 -41.96 7.39 -37.18
CA PHE A 202 -40.52 7.51 -36.92
C PHE A 202 -39.85 6.26 -37.50
N ILE A 203 -39.05 6.46 -38.55
CA ILE A 203 -37.97 5.63 -39.13
C ILE A 203 -38.03 5.87 -40.64
N VAL A 204 -37.48 7.00 -41.06
CA VAL A 204 -36.61 7.24 -42.23
C VAL A 204 -36.29 8.73 -42.14
N PRO A 205 -35.11 9.13 -41.62
CA PRO A 205 -34.07 9.54 -42.55
C PRO A 205 -32.64 9.30 -42.01
N ALA A 206 -31.91 8.32 -42.54
CA ALA A 206 -30.47 8.21 -42.26
C ALA A 206 -29.68 7.40 -43.31
N PHE A 207 -30.04 7.45 -44.59
CA PHE A 207 -29.29 6.70 -45.63
C PHE A 207 -29.00 7.45 -46.93
N TYR A 208 -29.17 8.78 -46.94
CA TYR A 208 -28.75 9.61 -48.09
C TYR A 208 -27.85 10.74 -47.61
N SER A 209 -26.61 10.40 -47.28
CA SER A 209 -25.48 11.33 -47.21
C SER A 209 -24.21 10.50 -47.23
N LEU A 210 -23.68 10.23 -48.43
CA LEU A 210 -22.25 10.07 -48.75
C LEU A 210 -22.07 9.46 -50.14
N THR A 211 -22.42 10.21 -51.18
CA THR A 211 -21.85 10.01 -52.53
C THR A 211 -21.67 11.37 -53.22
N CYS A 212 -20.59 12.07 -52.87
CA CYS A 212 -20.01 13.11 -53.72
C CYS A 212 -18.70 12.56 -54.31
N PRO A 213 -18.56 12.49 -55.65
CA PRO A 213 -17.28 12.23 -56.29
C PRO A 213 -16.56 13.57 -56.51
N LEU A 214 -15.54 13.85 -55.70
CA LEU A 214 -14.61 14.95 -55.96
C LEU A 214 -13.41 14.41 -56.74
N TRP A 215 -13.48 14.63 -58.05
CA TRP A 215 -12.39 14.56 -59.02
C TRP A 215 -11.24 15.48 -58.58
N HIS A 216 -10.05 14.94 -58.27
CA HIS A 216 -8.76 15.64 -58.32
C HIS A 216 -7.69 14.66 -58.85
N GLY A 217 -6.83 15.18 -59.73
CA GLY A 217 -6.00 14.44 -60.69
C GLY A 217 -4.82 13.62 -60.16
N PRO A 218 -4.01 13.03 -61.06
CA PRO A 218 -2.97 12.09 -60.71
C PRO A 218 -1.73 12.83 -60.24
N VAL A 219 -1.38 12.68 -58.96
CA VAL A 219 -0.10 13.11 -58.42
C VAL A 219 0.76 11.89 -58.15
N CYS A 220 1.95 11.93 -58.73
CA CYS A 220 3.01 10.94 -58.69
C CYS A 220 3.26 10.39 -57.28
N ALA A 221 3.30 9.06 -57.18
CA ALA A 221 3.74 8.32 -56.01
C ALA A 221 5.27 8.44 -55.85
N PRO A 222 5.79 8.84 -54.69
CA PRO A 222 7.11 8.42 -54.26
C PRO A 222 6.99 7.01 -53.65
N GLU A 223 7.81 6.14 -54.21
CA GLU A 223 8.11 4.76 -53.82
C GLU A 223 8.35 4.65 -52.30
N ALA A 224 7.32 4.21 -51.58
CA ALA A 224 7.43 3.90 -50.17
C ALA A 224 8.06 2.51 -50.04
N ASP A 225 9.34 2.52 -49.64
CA ASP A 225 10.09 1.34 -49.24
C ASP A 225 9.26 0.43 -48.34
N LYS A 226 9.11 -0.81 -48.81
CA LYS A 226 8.63 -1.95 -48.05
C LYS A 226 9.59 -2.18 -46.88
N LEU A 227 9.33 -1.56 -45.73
CA LEU A 227 9.87 -2.08 -44.48
C LEU A 227 9.16 -3.40 -44.17
N PRO A 228 9.86 -4.55 -44.16
CA PRO A 228 9.26 -5.78 -43.68
C PRO A 228 8.95 -5.58 -42.20
N ARG A 229 7.66 -5.64 -41.85
CA ARG A 229 7.16 -5.79 -40.49
C ARG A 229 7.57 -7.18 -39.99
N GLN A 230 8.87 -7.40 -39.79
CA GLN A 230 9.36 -8.46 -38.93
C GLN A 230 9.06 -8.01 -37.51
N LYS A 231 7.91 -8.46 -36.98
CA LYS A 231 7.82 -8.68 -35.54
C LYS A 231 8.87 -9.74 -35.26
N SER A 232 10.08 -9.29 -34.91
CA SER A 232 11.12 -10.15 -34.39
C SER A 232 10.50 -10.87 -33.20
N GLU A 233 10.20 -12.15 -33.38
CA GLU A 233 10.00 -13.09 -32.30
C GLU A 233 11.32 -13.11 -31.53
N LEU A 234 11.47 -12.14 -30.61
CA LEU A 234 12.57 -12.11 -29.66
C LEU A 234 12.39 -13.37 -28.83
N SER A 235 13.24 -14.36 -29.11
CA SER A 235 13.32 -15.64 -28.42
C SER A 235 13.06 -15.44 -26.92
N PRO A 236 12.22 -16.25 -26.26
CA PRO A 236 11.86 -16.08 -24.84
C PRO A 236 13.06 -15.87 -23.90
N HIS A 237 14.21 -16.41 -24.28
CA HIS A 237 15.48 -16.22 -23.58
C HIS A 237 16.00 -14.77 -23.60
N LEU A 238 15.86 -14.04 -24.71
CA LEU A 238 16.23 -12.63 -24.83
C LEU A 238 15.34 -11.72 -23.97
N ILE A 239 14.05 -12.08 -23.83
CA ILE A 239 13.13 -11.38 -22.93
C ILE A 239 13.58 -11.55 -21.48
N GLN A 240 13.93 -12.78 -21.07
CA GLN A 240 14.46 -13.05 -19.73
C GLN A 240 15.77 -12.32 -19.44
N LEU A 241 16.65 -12.17 -20.43
CA LEU A 241 17.90 -11.42 -20.27
C LEU A 241 17.64 -9.92 -20.08
N LYS A 242 16.69 -9.34 -20.81
CA LYS A 242 16.26 -7.95 -20.63
C LYS A 242 15.63 -7.73 -19.26
N GLU A 243 14.73 -8.61 -18.82
CA GLU A 243 14.13 -8.54 -17.48
C GLU A 243 15.17 -8.63 -16.35
N ARG A 244 16.23 -9.43 -16.53
CA ARG A 244 17.34 -9.53 -15.56
C ARG A 244 18.15 -8.24 -15.53
N GLN A 245 18.43 -7.64 -16.67
CA GLN A 245 19.13 -6.35 -16.75
C GLN A 245 18.33 -5.23 -16.08
N GLU A 246 17.03 -5.13 -16.37
CA GLU A 246 16.13 -4.16 -15.73
C GLU A 246 16.07 -4.34 -14.21
N LYS A 247 16.01 -5.58 -13.73
CA LYS A 247 16.08 -5.87 -12.29
C LYS A 247 17.41 -5.44 -11.68
N LEU A 248 18.53 -5.69 -12.34
CA LEU A 248 19.85 -5.27 -11.86
C LEU A 248 19.96 -3.74 -11.80
N GLU A 249 19.45 -3.04 -12.80
CA GLU A 249 19.41 -1.58 -12.82
C GLU A 249 18.51 -1.01 -11.72
N TYR A 250 17.35 -1.62 -11.51
CA TYR A 250 16.47 -1.28 -10.40
C TYR A 250 17.17 -1.46 -9.04
N TRP A 251 17.90 -2.56 -8.83
CA TRP A 251 18.65 -2.79 -7.60
C TRP A 251 19.75 -1.74 -7.38
N ARG A 252 20.52 -1.40 -8.42
CA ARG A 252 21.54 -0.33 -8.34
C ARG A 252 20.91 1.03 -8.01
N MET A 253 19.77 1.36 -8.62
CA MET A 253 19.03 2.59 -8.33
C MET A 253 18.50 2.61 -6.90
N ARG A 254 17.99 1.46 -6.41
CA ARG A 254 17.51 1.29 -5.04
C ARG A 254 18.63 1.49 -4.01
N GLU A 255 19.80 0.90 -4.21
CA GLU A 255 20.95 1.09 -3.32
C GLU A 255 21.44 2.53 -3.28
N LYS A 256 21.52 3.19 -4.44
CA LYS A 256 21.83 4.63 -4.51
C LYS A 256 20.82 5.46 -3.71
N ASN A 257 19.53 5.16 -3.81
CA ASN A 257 18.48 5.85 -3.04
C ASN A 257 18.60 5.61 -1.53
N PHE A 258 18.92 4.38 -1.10
CA PHE A 258 19.16 4.09 0.31
C PHE A 258 20.39 4.82 0.85
N SER A 259 21.49 4.82 0.09
CA SER A 259 22.71 5.54 0.45
C SER A 259 22.47 7.05 0.54
N LYS A 260 21.75 7.63 -0.43
CA LYS A 260 21.37 9.05 -0.43
C LYS A 260 20.51 9.41 0.79
N LYS A 261 19.46 8.63 1.09
CA LYS A 261 18.62 8.83 2.28
C LYS A 261 19.41 8.73 3.58
N LYS A 262 20.39 7.83 3.66
CA LYS A 262 21.26 7.71 4.83
C LYS A 262 22.14 8.96 5.00
N LYS A 263 22.71 9.47 3.91
CA LYS A 263 23.47 10.73 3.91
C LYS A 263 22.60 11.93 4.29
N GLU A 264 21.43 12.08 3.67
CA GLU A 264 20.48 13.17 3.98
C GLU A 264 20.06 13.18 5.46
N LYS A 265 19.78 12.01 6.04
CA LYS A 265 19.47 11.90 7.47
C LYS A 265 20.66 12.26 8.35
N ASN A 266 21.86 11.84 7.97
CA ASN A 266 23.08 12.16 8.72
C ASN A 266 23.39 13.66 8.64
N ASP A 267 23.26 14.27 7.47
CA ASP A 267 23.47 15.70 7.26
C ASP A 267 22.42 16.53 8.00
N LEU A 268 21.17 16.07 8.04
CA LEU A 268 20.12 16.71 8.84
C LEU A 268 20.43 16.65 10.33
N LEU A 269 20.82 15.47 10.83
CA LEU A 269 21.25 15.30 12.22
C LEU A 269 22.46 16.18 12.52
N GLN A 270 23.43 16.27 11.61
CA GLN A 270 24.61 17.11 11.77
C GLN A 270 24.26 18.60 11.82
N ARG A 271 23.33 19.07 10.99
CA ARG A 271 22.80 20.45 11.04
C ARG A 271 22.01 20.74 12.32
N GLN A 272 21.21 19.79 12.79
CA GLN A 272 20.43 19.93 14.02
C GLN A 272 21.32 19.89 15.26
N SER A 273 22.35 19.03 15.26
CA SER A 273 23.28 18.84 16.37
C SER A 273 24.46 19.82 16.36
N SER A 274 24.76 20.49 15.26
CA SER A 274 25.81 21.53 15.22
C SER A 274 25.40 22.80 15.96
N MET A 275 24.14 22.93 16.35
CA MET A 275 23.65 24.03 17.17
C MET A 275 23.72 23.62 18.65
N TRP A 276 24.92 23.61 19.20
CA TRP A 276 25.13 23.51 20.65
C TRP A 276 24.73 24.85 21.26
N ILE A 277 23.53 24.89 21.86
CA ILE A 277 23.03 26.06 22.58
C ILE A 277 23.29 25.81 24.06
N ASP A 278 23.97 26.74 24.73
CA ASP A 278 24.12 26.69 26.19
C ASP A 278 22.74 26.71 26.84
N GLU A 279 22.55 25.91 27.90
CA GLU A 279 21.23 25.69 28.53
C GLU A 279 20.50 27.01 28.86
N LYS A 280 21.24 28.02 29.32
CA LYS A 280 20.73 29.36 29.62
C LYS A 280 20.23 30.14 28.38
N GLU A 281 20.90 29.97 27.24
CA GLU A 281 20.48 30.59 25.98
C GLU A 281 19.26 29.88 25.37
N LEU A 282 19.14 28.56 25.59
CA LEU A 282 17.99 27.78 25.16
C LEU A 282 16.73 28.16 25.93
N GLU A 283 16.84 28.33 27.25
CA GLU A 283 15.76 28.83 28.10
C GLU A 283 15.29 30.22 27.66
N LYS A 284 16.23 31.14 27.40
CA LYS A 284 15.90 32.49 26.92
C LYS A 284 15.15 32.47 25.58
N LYS A 285 15.62 31.71 24.60
CA LYS A 285 14.96 31.56 23.28
C LYS A 285 13.59 30.90 23.38
N THR A 286 13.44 29.94 24.29
CA THR A 286 12.15 29.27 24.53
C THR A 286 11.15 30.25 25.14
N LEU A 287 11.57 31.07 26.10
CA LEU A 287 10.73 32.12 26.69
C LEU A 287 10.33 33.17 25.65
N GLU A 288 11.27 33.62 24.81
CA GLU A 288 11.01 34.56 23.73
C GLU A 288 9.97 34.02 22.74
N ALA A 289 10.13 32.76 22.29
CA ALA A 289 9.17 32.12 21.39
C ALA A 289 7.77 31.97 22.01
N ILE A 290 7.68 31.65 23.31
CA ILE A 290 6.39 31.59 24.02
C ILE A 290 5.74 32.98 24.04
N VAL A 291 6.50 34.02 24.38
CA VAL A 291 5.99 35.40 24.42
C VAL A 291 5.50 35.82 23.04
N ASP A 292 6.24 35.53 21.97
CA ASP A 292 5.83 35.84 20.60
C ASP A 292 4.55 35.10 20.17
N THR A 293 4.39 33.83 20.58
CA THR A 293 3.17 33.06 20.27
C THR A 293 1.93 33.56 21.01
N VAL A 294 2.08 34.27 22.13
CA VAL A 294 0.97 34.82 22.92
C VAL A 294 0.50 36.18 22.39
N HIS A 295 1.28 36.82 21.51
CA HIS A 295 0.92 38.11 20.89
C HIS A 295 0.22 37.97 19.51
N LEU A 296 -0.20 36.74 19.14
CA LEU A 296 -1.07 36.44 18.00
C LEU A 296 -2.49 36.09 18.48
#